data_AF-A0A833RG67-F1
#
_entry.id   AF-A0A833RG67-F1
#
_cell.length_a   1.000
_cell.length_b   1.000
_cell.length_c   1.000
_cell.angle_alpha   90.00
_cell.angle_beta   90.00
_cell.angle_gamma   90.00
#
_symmetry.space_group_name_H-M   'P 1'
#
loop_
_entity.id
_entity.type
_entity.pdbx_description
1 polymer ?
#
loop_
_entity_poly.entity_id
_entity_poly.type
_entity_poly.pdbx_seq_one_letter_code
_entity_poly.pdbx_strand_id
1 'polypeptide(L)'
;MEVMSHASTFLLPQQPDVSALTYSLIVLNQPLPRFAPLLWNRAQLRVCADGGANRVYDNIPEMFPDQDPSEVRLRYTPDVISGDLDSIKDDIKAFYLNLGVKVVDESHDQDTTDLHKCVAYVNNSTPVEDKSKATQQWDLVG
;
A
#
# COMPACT_ATOMS: atom_id res chain seq x y z
N MET A 1 36.26 2.56 6.57
CA MET A 1 34.87 2.23 6.94
C MET A 1 34.21 1.64 5.70
N GLU A 2 33.88 0.35 5.72
CA GLU A 2 33.04 -0.24 4.68
C GLU A 2 31.62 0.29 4.86
N VAL A 3 31.10 0.93 3.82
CA VAL A 3 29.68 1.28 3.74
C VAL A 3 28.96 -0.03 3.44
N MET A 4 28.20 -0.56 4.41
CA MET A 4 27.33 -1.71 4.14
C MET A 4 26.25 -1.27 3.13
N SER A 5 26.43 -1.67 1.87
CA SER A 5 25.42 -1.50 0.83
C SER A 5 24.42 -2.65 0.90
N HIS A 6 23.32 -2.46 1.63
CA HIS A 6 22.18 -3.36 1.52
C HIS A 6 21.41 -3.04 0.24
N ALA A 7 21.68 -3.80 -0.82
CA ALA A 7 20.88 -3.75 -2.04
C ALA A 7 19.73 -4.75 -1.92
N SER A 8 18.50 -4.24 -1.84
CA SER A 8 17.31 -5.09 -1.93
C SER A 8 17.02 -5.38 -3.41
N THR A 9 16.93 -6.66 -3.78
CA THR A 9 16.47 -7.09 -5.10
C THR A 9 15.09 -6.51 -5.45
N PHE A 10 14.27 -6.21 -4.45
CA PHE A 10 12.98 -5.52 -4.63
C PHE A 10 13.11 -4.11 -5.18
N LEU A 11 14.23 -3.42 -4.96
CA LEU A 11 14.48 -2.06 -5.47
C LEU A 11 15.25 -2.07 -6.80
N LEU A 12 15.89 -3.17 -7.18
CA LEU A 12 16.61 -3.32 -8.45
C LEU A 12 15.65 -3.39 -9.65
N PRO A 13 16.10 -3.10 -10.89
CA PRO A 13 15.32 -3.33 -12.10
C PRO A 13 14.82 -4.78 -12.20
N GLN A 14 13.62 -5.01 -12.73
CA GLN A 14 13.02 -6.35 -12.81
C GLN A 14 13.94 -7.29 -13.60
N GLN A 15 14.37 -8.38 -12.96
CA GLN A 15 14.97 -9.51 -13.66
C GLN A 15 13.86 -10.42 -14.21
N PRO A 16 13.98 -10.93 -15.45
CA PRO A 16 12.90 -11.59 -16.17
C PRO A 16 12.47 -12.96 -15.63
N ASP A 17 13.07 -13.49 -14.55
CA ASP A 17 12.98 -14.91 -14.21
C ASP A 17 12.72 -15.23 -12.72
N VAL A 18 12.17 -14.27 -11.96
CA VAL A 18 11.67 -14.56 -10.61
C VAL A 18 10.16 -14.68 -10.70
N SER A 19 9.62 -15.84 -10.30
CA SER A 19 8.20 -16.09 -10.06
C SER A 19 7.51 -14.78 -9.63
N ALA A 20 6.50 -14.33 -10.38
CA ALA A 20 5.97 -12.96 -10.28
C ALA A 20 5.38 -12.68 -8.89
N LEU A 21 6.24 -12.32 -7.93
CA LEU A 21 5.84 -11.92 -6.59
C LEU A 21 4.92 -10.72 -6.73
N THR A 22 3.72 -10.86 -6.19
CA THR A 22 2.73 -9.80 -6.13
C THR A 22 2.93 -9.05 -4.82
N TYR A 23 3.08 -7.73 -4.91
CA TYR A 23 3.31 -6.88 -3.74
C TYR A 23 2.07 -6.05 -3.44
N SER A 24 1.76 -5.94 -2.16
CA SER A 24 0.85 -4.93 -1.65
C SER A 24 1.66 -3.82 -0.99
N LEU A 25 1.30 -2.56 -1.26
CA LEU A 25 1.91 -1.39 -0.66
C LEU A 25 0.93 -0.77 0.32
N ILE A 26 1.36 -0.61 1.58
CA ILE A 26 0.63 0.15 2.59
C ILE A 26 1.37 1.46 2.81
N VAL A 27 0.69 2.59 2.61
CA VAL A 27 1.22 3.93 2.85
C VAL A 27 0.70 4.45 4.18
N LEU A 28 1.61 4.68 5.12
CA LEU A 28 1.29 5.25 6.43
C LEU A 28 1.35 6.78 6.41
N ASN A 29 0.82 7.42 7.45
CA ASN A 29 0.90 8.87 7.65
C ASN A 29 2.32 9.34 8.08
N GLN A 30 3.33 9.01 7.29
CA GLN A 30 4.74 9.34 7.52
C GLN A 30 5.37 9.93 6.25
N PRO A 31 6.47 10.72 6.36
CA PRO A 31 7.20 11.23 5.20
C PRO A 31 7.58 10.11 4.22
N LEU A 32 7.31 10.33 2.93
CA LEU A 32 7.57 9.32 1.90
C LEU A 32 9.06 9.29 1.51
N PRO A 33 9.65 8.09 1.36
CA PRO A 33 11.00 7.99 0.81
C PRO A 33 11.04 8.41 -0.66
N ARG A 34 12.19 8.91 -1.14
CA ARG A 34 12.37 9.38 -2.53
C ARG A 34 12.09 8.30 -3.59
N PHE A 35 12.16 7.03 -3.22
CA PHE A 35 11.88 5.90 -4.10
C PHE A 35 10.43 5.38 -3.99
N ALA A 36 9.54 6.07 -3.27
CA ALA A 36 8.12 5.69 -3.15
C ALA A 36 7.41 5.48 -4.50
N PRO A 37 7.64 6.29 -5.57
CA PRO A 37 7.06 6.03 -6.88
C PRO A 37 7.43 4.67 -7.46
N LEU A 38 8.64 4.22 -7.16
CA LEU A 38 9.16 2.94 -7.62
C LEU A 38 8.46 1.78 -6.91
N LEU A 39 8.20 1.92 -5.61
CA LEU A 39 7.37 0.97 -4.84
C LEU A 39 5.94 0.91 -5.37
N TRP A 40 5.36 2.08 -5.62
CA TRP A 40 3.99 2.21 -6.11
C TRP A 40 3.75 1.45 -7.40
N ASN A 41 4.69 1.57 -8.35
CA ASN A 41 4.62 0.92 -9.65
C ASN A 41 4.78 -0.60 -9.57
N ARG A 42 5.40 -1.12 -8.50
CA ARG A 42 5.59 -2.57 -8.29
C ARG A 42 4.45 -3.22 -7.50
N ALA A 43 3.67 -2.43 -6.79
CA ALA A 43 2.54 -2.93 -6.05
C ALA A 43 1.34 -3.19 -6.96
N GLN A 44 0.69 -4.34 -6.78
CA GLN A 44 -0.59 -4.67 -7.42
C GLN A 44 -1.78 -4.11 -6.62
N LEU A 45 -1.59 -3.89 -5.32
CA LEU A 45 -2.58 -3.30 -4.44
C LEU A 45 -1.90 -2.17 -3.65
N ARG A 46 -2.48 -0.96 -3.66
CA ARG A 46 -2.05 0.19 -2.86
C ARG A 46 -3.13 0.57 -1.87
N VAL A 47 -2.78 0.51 -0.60
CA VAL A 47 -3.66 0.87 0.52
C VAL A 47 -3.04 2.07 1.25
N CYS A 48 -3.82 3.11 1.46
CA CYS A 48 -3.43 4.20 2.35
C CYS A 48 -4.07 3.97 3.73
N ALA A 49 -3.23 3.97 4.77
CA ALA A 49 -3.67 3.95 6.15
C ALA A 49 -4.05 5.37 6.57
N ASP A 50 -5.35 5.65 6.55
CA ASP A 50 -5.95 6.94 6.90
C ASP A 50 -5.15 8.15 6.33
N GLY A 51 -4.45 8.91 7.17
CA GLY A 51 -3.66 10.08 6.79
C GLY A 51 -2.46 9.79 5.87
N GLY A 52 -2.16 8.51 5.61
CA GLY A 52 -1.28 8.10 4.51
C GLY A 52 -1.77 8.63 3.15
N ALA A 53 -3.08 8.78 2.98
CA ALA A 53 -3.66 9.39 1.77
C ALA A 53 -3.22 10.85 1.60
N ASN A 54 -3.10 11.61 2.70
CA ASN A 54 -2.57 12.97 2.66
C ASN A 54 -1.14 12.97 2.10
N ARG A 55 -0.31 12.01 2.51
CA ARG A 55 1.09 11.90 2.07
C ARG A 55 1.20 11.64 0.58
N VAL A 56 0.35 10.76 0.06
CA VAL A 56 0.30 10.51 -1.40
C VAL A 56 -0.13 11.77 -2.14
N TYR A 57 -1.19 12.44 -1.68
CA TYR A 57 -1.75 13.63 -2.33
C TYR A 57 -0.80 14.84 -2.32
N ASP A 58 -0.14 15.08 -1.19
CA ASP A 58 0.71 16.25 -0.96
C ASP A 58 2.14 16.01 -1.48
N ASN A 59 2.78 14.87 -1.17
CA ASN A 59 4.23 14.69 -1.39
C ASN A 59 4.61 14.01 -2.70
N ILE A 60 3.77 13.16 -3.31
CA ILE A 60 4.14 12.51 -4.58
C ILE A 60 4.32 13.52 -5.73
N PRO A 61 3.47 14.55 -5.89
CA PRO A 61 3.69 15.58 -6.92
C PRO A 61 5.05 16.28 -6.81
N GLU A 62 5.55 16.50 -5.60
CA GLU A 62 6.86 17.13 -5.35
C GLU A 62 8.03 16.31 -5.91
N MET A 63 7.83 15.01 -6.15
CA MET A 63 8.83 14.11 -6.75
C MET A 63 8.88 14.18 -8.29
N PHE A 64 7.94 14.90 -8.91
CA PHE A 64 7.81 15.06 -10.36
C PHE A 64 7.68 16.55 -10.74
N PRO A 65 8.73 17.38 -10.51
CA PRO A 65 8.65 18.84 -10.67
C PRO A 65 8.35 19.29 -12.10
N ASP A 66 8.64 18.45 -13.10
CA ASP A 66 8.41 18.75 -14.53
C ASP A 66 7.02 18.33 -15.02
N GLN A 67 6.13 17.87 -14.14
CA GLN A 67 4.78 17.38 -14.49
C GLN A 67 3.69 18.18 -13.77
N ASP A 68 2.50 18.23 -14.36
CA ASP A 68 1.36 18.86 -13.71
C ASP A 68 0.97 18.08 -12.42
N PRO A 69 0.89 18.74 -11.25
CA PRO A 69 0.57 18.07 -9.99
C PRO A 69 -0.77 17.33 -9.99
N SER A 70 -1.74 17.81 -10.76
CA SER A 70 -3.07 17.18 -10.86
C SER A 70 -2.99 15.88 -11.65
N GLU A 71 -2.26 15.87 -12.76
CA GLU A 71 -1.99 14.64 -13.52
C GLU A 71 -1.23 13.60 -12.69
N VAL A 72 -0.27 14.05 -11.88
CA VAL A 72 0.47 13.16 -10.97
C VAL A 72 -0.49 12.57 -9.93
N ARG A 73 -1.33 13.38 -9.28
CA ARG A 73 -2.33 12.87 -8.30
C ARG A 73 -3.26 11.83 -8.91
N LEU A 74 -3.72 12.02 -10.15
CA LEU A 74 -4.55 11.05 -10.85
C LEU A 74 -3.80 9.73 -11.10
N ARG A 75 -2.51 9.80 -11.47
CA ARG A 75 -1.67 8.62 -11.69
C ARG A 75 -1.37 7.85 -10.40
N TYR A 76 -1.25 8.55 -9.27
CA TYR A 76 -0.98 7.98 -7.95
C TYR A 76 -2.27 7.95 -7.10
N THR A 77 -3.29 7.30 -7.66
CA THR A 77 -4.57 7.03 -6.98
C THR A 77 -4.50 5.68 -6.25
N PRO A 78 -4.63 5.63 -4.91
CA PRO A 78 -4.62 4.37 -4.17
C PRO A 78 -5.86 3.54 -4.53
N ASP A 79 -5.79 2.22 -4.38
CA ASP A 79 -6.95 1.36 -4.58
C ASP A 79 -7.92 1.48 -3.38
N VAL A 80 -7.36 1.67 -2.18
CA VAL A 80 -8.10 1.70 -0.92
C VAL A 80 -7.54 2.72 0.04
N ILE A 81 -8.41 3.39 0.79
CA ILE A 81 -8.09 4.14 2.00
C ILE A 81 -8.80 3.45 3.16
N SER A 82 -8.08 3.09 4.21
CA SER A 82 -8.63 2.36 5.36
C SER A 82 -8.06 2.89 6.66
N GLY A 83 -8.89 2.98 7.69
CA GLY A 83 -8.55 3.46 9.02
C GLY A 83 -9.78 4.05 9.71
N ASP A 84 -9.61 4.64 10.88
CA ASP A 84 -10.70 5.36 11.56
C ASP A 84 -11.03 6.73 10.94
N LEU A 85 -10.25 7.17 9.95
CA LEU A 85 -10.47 8.37 9.14
C LEU A 85 -10.34 9.68 9.93
N ASP A 86 -9.60 9.66 11.05
CA ASP A 86 -9.43 10.82 11.93
C ASP A 86 -8.27 11.76 11.52
N SER A 87 -7.36 11.26 10.67
CA SER A 87 -6.16 11.98 10.24
C SER A 87 -6.15 12.36 8.75
N ILE A 88 -6.93 11.70 7.89
CA ILE A 88 -7.16 12.16 6.51
C ILE A 88 -7.92 13.49 6.48
N LYS A 89 -7.48 14.42 5.64
CA LYS A 89 -8.21 15.70 5.45
C LYS A 89 -9.48 15.46 4.63
N ASP A 90 -10.59 16.13 4.99
CA ASP A 90 -11.88 15.91 4.34
C ASP A 90 -11.89 16.23 2.83
N ASP A 91 -11.16 17.25 2.40
CA ASP A 91 -11.01 17.63 1.00
C ASP A 91 -10.25 16.56 0.19
N ILE A 92 -9.20 15.98 0.78
CA ILE A 92 -8.43 14.87 0.19
C ILE A 92 -9.27 13.59 0.17
N LYS A 93 -10.02 13.31 1.23
CA LYS A 93 -10.97 12.17 1.26
C LYS A 93 -12.01 12.31 0.16
N ALA A 94 -12.62 13.49 0.02
CA ALA A 94 -13.60 13.78 -1.02
C ALA A 94 -13.01 13.66 -2.43
N PHE A 95 -11.78 14.13 -2.63
CA PHE A 95 -11.07 13.96 -3.90
C PHE A 95 -10.95 12.49 -4.30
N TYR A 96 -10.45 11.63 -3.41
CA TYR A 96 -10.29 10.21 -3.71
C TYR A 96 -11.64 9.48 -3.85
N LEU A 97 -12.65 9.82 -3.06
CA LEU A 97 -14.01 9.29 -3.24
C LEU A 97 -14.57 9.62 -4.63
N ASN A 98 -14.37 10.85 -5.13
CA ASN A 98 -14.82 11.26 -6.46
C ASN A 98 -14.09 10.53 -7.59
N LEU A 99 -12.88 10.00 -7.33
CA LEU A 99 -12.15 9.15 -8.26
C LEU A 99 -12.56 7.67 -8.17
N GLY A 100 -13.48 7.32 -7.27
CA GLY A 100 -13.96 5.95 -7.09
C GLY A 100 -13.07 5.10 -6.18
N VAL A 101 -12.17 5.71 -5.41
CA VAL A 101 -11.35 4.99 -4.42
C VAL A 101 -12.26 4.41 -3.33
N LYS A 102 -12.02 3.15 -2.97
CA LYS A 102 -12.73 2.51 -1.87
C LYS A 102 -12.24 3.08 -0.54
N VAL A 103 -13.14 3.67 0.23
CA VAL A 103 -12.86 4.12 1.60
C VAL A 103 -13.51 3.15 2.58
N VAL A 104 -12.71 2.58 3.48
CA VAL A 104 -13.16 1.66 4.53
C VAL A 104 -13.06 2.38 5.86
N ASP A 105 -14.22 2.66 6.45
CA ASP A 105 -14.33 3.29 7.76
C ASP A 105 -14.25 2.23 8.86
N GLU A 106 -13.14 2.28 9.60
CA GLU A 106 -12.82 1.39 10.71
C GLU A 106 -12.87 2.14 12.07
N SER A 107 -13.65 3.22 12.15
CA SER A 107 -13.80 4.02 13.38
C SER A 107 -14.44 3.25 14.54
N HIS A 108 -15.14 2.16 14.24
CA HIS A 108 -15.73 1.27 15.22
C HIS A 108 -14.71 0.43 16.00
N ASP A 109 -13.50 0.22 15.47
CA ASP A 109 -12.39 -0.46 16.15
C ASP A 109 -11.35 0.55 16.62
N GLN A 110 -11.33 0.81 17.93
CA GLN A 110 -10.40 1.74 18.59
C GLN A 110 -9.24 1.03 19.28
N ASP A 111 -9.23 -0.31 19.27
CA ASP A 111 -8.21 -1.12 19.94
C ASP A 111 -7.05 -1.47 19.00
N THR A 112 -7.22 -1.24 17.69
CA THR A 112 -6.19 -1.49 16.67
C THR A 112 -5.79 -0.23 15.90
N THR A 113 -4.52 -0.15 15.52
CA THR A 113 -3.98 0.95 14.71
C THR A 113 -4.38 0.80 13.23
N ASP A 114 -4.35 1.88 12.45
CA ASP A 114 -4.60 1.82 10.99
C ASP A 114 -3.66 0.90 10.22
N LEU A 115 -2.42 0.73 10.67
CA LEU A 115 -1.52 -0.26 10.06
C LEU A 115 -2.07 -1.68 10.18
N HIS A 116 -2.54 -2.07 11.37
CA HIS A 116 -3.15 -3.38 11.61
C HIS A 116 -4.40 -3.58 10.75
N LYS A 117 -5.28 -2.57 10.70
CA LYS A 117 -6.49 -2.55 9.86
C LYS A 117 -6.15 -2.74 8.37
N CYS A 118 -5.14 -2.02 7.87
CA CYS A 118 -4.67 -2.17 6.49
C CYS A 118 -4.06 -3.54 6.20
N VAL A 119 -3.28 -4.11 7.12
CA VAL A 119 -2.72 -5.47 6.96
C VAL A 119 -3.83 -6.51 6.92
N ALA A 120 -4.83 -6.39 7.79
CA ALA A 120 -6.01 -7.27 7.78
C ALA A 120 -6.78 -7.14 6.46
N TYR A 121 -6.97 -5.91 5.95
CA TYR A 121 -7.59 -5.65 4.66
C TYR A 121 -6.86 -6.37 3.52
N VAL A 122 -5.53 -6.25 3.47
CA VAL A 122 -4.69 -6.89 2.44
C VAL A 122 -4.86 -8.41 2.49
N ASN A 123 -4.74 -9.02 3.68
CA ASN A 123 -4.86 -10.47 3.86
C ASN A 123 -6.24 -11.03 3.44
N ASN A 124 -7.30 -10.25 3.66
CA ASN A 124 -8.66 -10.64 3.27
C ASN A 124 -8.94 -10.40 1.78
N SER A 125 -8.17 -9.54 1.12
CA SER A 125 -8.33 -9.19 -0.29
C SER A 125 -7.51 -10.08 -1.23
N THR A 126 -6.44 -10.72 -0.73
CA THR A 126 -5.71 -11.72 -1.49
C THR A 126 -6.50 -13.04 -1.53
N PRO A 127 -6.85 -13.56 -2.72
CA PRO A 127 -7.36 -14.92 -2.83
C PRO A 127 -6.30 -15.85 -2.25
N VAL A 128 -6.62 -16.53 -1.15
CA VAL A 128 -5.73 -17.53 -0.59
C VAL A 128 -5.59 -18.62 -1.65
N GLU A 129 -4.41 -18.75 -2.26
CA GLU A 129 -4.07 -19.99 -2.95
C GLU A 129 -4.19 -21.12 -1.92
N ASP A 130 -5.26 -21.91 -2.05
CA ASP A 130 -5.51 -23.20 -1.44
C ASP A 130 -5.11 -23.37 0.05
N LYS A 131 -6.05 -23.04 0.96
CA LYS A 131 -6.05 -23.61 2.33
C LYS A 131 -6.20 -25.14 2.39
N SER A 132 -6.14 -25.84 1.24
CA SER A 132 -6.32 -27.29 1.13
C SER A 132 -5.01 -28.09 1.23
N LYS A 133 -3.81 -27.46 1.19
CA LYS A 133 -2.52 -28.19 1.27
C LYS A 133 -1.89 -28.28 2.67
N ALA A 134 -2.32 -27.47 3.63
CA ALA A 134 -1.72 -27.48 4.98
C ALA A 134 -2.31 -28.56 5.90
N THR A 135 -3.54 -29.04 5.63
CA THR A 135 -4.23 -30.00 6.50
C THR A 135 -3.89 -31.46 6.18
N GLN A 136 -3.49 -31.79 4.95
CA GLN A 136 -3.21 -33.19 4.56
C GLN A 136 -1.85 -33.74 5.03
N GLN A 137 -0.97 -32.92 5.63
CA GLN A 137 0.35 -33.39 6.07
C GLN A 137 0.40 -33.81 7.56
N TRP A 138 -0.63 -33.52 8.35
CA TRP A 138 -0.68 -33.91 9.77
C TRP A 138 -1.47 -35.19 10.04
N ASP A 139 -2.28 -35.66 9.08
CA ASP A 139 -3.12 -36.86 9.22
C ASP A 139 -2.43 -38.17 8.74
N LEU A 140 -1.16 -38.12 8.35
CA LEU A 140 -0.39 -39.30 7.88
C LEU A 140 0.74 -39.73 8.84
N VAL A 141 0.76 -39.21 10.07
CA VAL A 141 1.70 -39.64 11.14
C VAL A 141 0.94 -40.01 12.43
N GLY A 142 -0.20 -40.70 12.28
CA GLY A 142 -0.97 -41.31 13.36
C GLY A 142 -1.08 -42.81 13.19
#